data_AF-A0A857DKF4-F1
#
_entry.id   AF-A0A857DKF4-F1
#
_cell.length_a   1.000
_cell.length_b   1.000
_cell.length_c   1.000
_cell.angle_alpha   90.00
_cell.angle_beta   90.00
_cell.angle_gamma   90.00
#
_symmetry.space_group_name_H-M   'P 1'
#
loop_
_entity.id
_entity.type
_entity.pdbx_description
1 polymer ?
#
loop_
_entity_poly.entity_id
_entity_poly.type
_entity_poly.pdbx_seq_one_letter_code
_entity_poly.pdbx_strand_id
1 'polypeptide(L)'
;MKILTKKIFYLLLFFLIFSTGFPAFGFSEQNSAKIIYDSQNDLLCSSVLKSEPDVSVKSEITIEIDKVALAYRDEEPILIRAYPELKIETDTTISGKKTGFFHTQKIGDKWWVIAPNGNGFIAVGTQRMTYKGIYSEALGYSPYEQNVKSIYGSEEEWAENTAERLNSWGFNLLGIDSAPSLRYRGLAHTVSFGFGSSFSKYGEDYVIYGLDASNHCFPNVFSPKFEYYCDDLARKVIQEDQNDPWLFGYYLDNELSWWGQSFDTTYGLTDLVIKKDKTHTAKIALIKGLTKSYKLDTNYGLVNEKDEPYALVTSVAKATNGNVYSLRD
;
A
#
# COMPACT_ATOMS: atom_id res chain seq x y z
N MET A 1 -4.95 11.98 18.54
CA MET A 1 -4.46 11.44 17.24
C MET A 1 -4.03 12.54 16.26
N LYS A 2 -3.22 13.53 16.68
CA LYS A 2 -2.79 14.69 15.85
C LYS A 2 -1.28 14.79 15.60
N ILE A 3 -0.49 13.81 16.06
CA ILE A 3 0.98 13.91 16.09
C ILE A 3 1.67 12.96 15.08
N LEU A 4 0.98 11.96 14.55
CA LEU A 4 1.57 10.99 13.62
C LEU A 4 1.66 11.48 12.17
N THR A 5 0.84 12.46 11.79
CA THR A 5 0.64 12.91 10.40
C THR A 5 1.78 13.76 9.83
N LYS A 6 2.67 14.35 10.66
CA LYS A 6 3.71 15.28 10.18
C LYS A 6 5.08 14.64 9.89
N LYS A 7 5.38 13.45 10.39
CA LYS A 7 6.73 12.86 10.26
C LYS A 7 6.94 11.98 9.02
N ILE A 8 5.87 11.46 8.42
CA ILE A 8 5.97 10.60 7.22
C ILE A 8 6.16 11.44 5.93
N PHE A 9 5.74 12.71 5.94
CA PHE A 9 5.80 13.60 4.77
C PHE A 9 7.22 14.00 4.34
N TYR A 10 8.23 13.88 5.22
CA TYR A 10 9.60 14.35 4.94
C TYR A 10 10.57 13.27 4.46
N LEU A 11 10.23 11.98 4.56
CA LEU A 11 11.15 10.90 4.20
C LEU A 11 11.12 10.53 2.70
N LEU A 12 10.10 10.98 1.96
CA LEU A 12 9.83 10.54 0.59
C LEU A 12 10.37 11.47 -0.52
N LEU A 13 11.12 12.53 -0.19
CA LEU A 13 11.47 13.59 -1.15
C LEU A 13 12.89 13.49 -1.77
N PHE A 14 13.67 12.43 -1.55
CA PHE A 14 15.13 12.50 -1.79
C PHE A 14 15.73 11.75 -3.00
N PHE A 15 14.99 10.99 -3.81
CA PHE A 15 15.61 10.22 -4.92
C PHE A 15 14.85 10.35 -6.23
N LEU A 16 15.36 11.18 -7.15
CA LEU A 16 14.61 11.51 -8.36
C LEU A 16 15.51 12.16 -9.45
N ILE A 17 16.29 11.40 -10.24
CA ILE A 17 17.03 11.94 -11.41
C ILE A 17 17.32 10.85 -12.52
N PHE A 18 16.75 11.03 -13.75
CA PHE A 18 17.04 10.52 -15.15
C PHE A 18 16.82 9.01 -15.53
N SER A 19 16.29 8.52 -16.69
CA SER A 19 15.80 9.06 -18.01
C SER A 19 15.19 7.98 -19.01
N THR A 20 14.01 8.26 -19.63
CA THR A 20 13.52 8.11 -21.08
C THR A 20 13.72 6.82 -21.96
N GLY A 21 12.82 6.29 -22.85
CA GLY A 21 11.39 6.44 -23.30
C GLY A 21 10.87 5.16 -24.07
N PHE A 22 9.55 4.79 -24.23
CA PHE A 22 8.54 5.05 -25.33
C PHE A 22 7.37 3.95 -25.34
N PRO A 23 6.25 4.00 -26.14
CA PRO A 23 4.80 3.86 -25.72
C PRO A 23 4.04 2.59 -26.27
N ALA A 24 2.72 2.33 -26.17
CA ALA A 24 1.53 2.51 -25.29
C ALA A 24 0.30 1.82 -25.99
N PHE A 25 -0.79 1.43 -25.29
CA PHE A 25 -2.22 1.40 -25.75
C PHE A 25 -3.17 0.93 -24.60
N GLY A 26 -4.35 1.57 -24.41
CA GLY A 26 -5.23 1.48 -23.21
C GLY A 26 -6.70 1.04 -23.42
N PHE A 27 -7.54 1.07 -22.36
CA PHE A 27 -9.05 0.99 -22.34
C PHE A 27 -9.67 1.32 -20.94
N SER A 28 -11.00 1.53 -20.85
CA SER A 28 -11.79 2.47 -20.00
C SER A 28 -12.56 1.98 -18.72
N GLU A 29 -12.83 2.98 -17.84
CA GLU A 29 -13.76 3.24 -16.69
C GLU A 29 -14.79 2.22 -16.12
N GLN A 30 -14.71 1.96 -14.80
CA GLN A 30 -15.83 1.81 -13.85
C GLN A 30 -15.44 2.38 -12.45
N ASN A 31 -16.23 3.31 -11.88
CA ASN A 31 -15.93 4.11 -10.67
C ASN A 31 -16.21 3.43 -9.30
N SER A 32 -16.19 2.10 -9.23
CA SER A 32 -16.32 1.36 -7.97
C SER A 32 -15.30 0.23 -7.92
N ALA A 33 -14.61 0.07 -6.79
CA ALA A 33 -13.80 -1.11 -6.54
C ALA A 33 -14.52 -1.97 -5.52
N LYS A 34 -14.65 -3.24 -5.88
CA LYS A 34 -15.16 -4.28 -5.02
C LYS A 34 -13.97 -4.96 -4.37
N ILE A 35 -13.91 -4.88 -3.04
CA ILE A 35 -13.03 -5.74 -2.26
C ILE A 35 -13.91 -6.90 -1.80
N ILE A 36 -13.67 -8.08 -2.38
CA ILE A 36 -14.48 -9.26 -2.14
C ILE A 36 -13.71 -10.16 -1.19
N TYR A 37 -14.35 -10.48 -0.08
CA TYR A 37 -13.88 -11.48 0.85
C TYR A 37 -14.71 -12.76 0.64
N ASP A 38 -14.05 -13.91 0.61
CA ASP A 38 -14.75 -15.18 0.53
C ASP A 38 -15.44 -15.55 1.86
N SER A 39 -16.08 -16.72 1.90
CA SER A 39 -16.74 -17.23 3.11
C SER A 39 -15.84 -17.42 4.33
N GLN A 40 -14.52 -17.33 4.15
CA GLN A 40 -13.48 -17.48 5.17
C GLN A 40 -12.75 -16.16 5.49
N ASN A 41 -13.20 -15.03 4.94
CA ASN A 41 -12.60 -13.70 5.08
C ASN A 41 -11.24 -13.52 4.36
N ASP A 42 -10.93 -14.33 3.34
CA ASP A 42 -9.72 -14.14 2.52
C ASP A 42 -9.94 -13.10 1.41
N LEU A 43 -8.93 -12.25 1.16
CA LEU A 43 -8.97 -11.23 0.11
C LEU A 43 -8.89 -11.87 -1.29
N LEU A 44 -9.94 -11.73 -2.10
CA LEU A 44 -9.96 -12.25 -3.47
C LEU A 44 -9.34 -11.26 -4.47
N CYS A 45 -8.36 -11.71 -5.24
CA CYS A 45 -7.79 -10.96 -6.38
C CYS A 45 -8.75 -10.99 -7.58
N SER A 46 -8.76 -9.93 -8.40
CA SER A 46 -9.62 -9.80 -9.58
C SER A 46 -9.43 -10.89 -10.65
N SER A 47 -8.30 -11.60 -10.64
CA SER A 47 -8.06 -12.77 -11.48
C SER A 47 -8.89 -14.00 -11.06
N VAL A 48 -9.22 -14.14 -9.77
CA VAL A 48 -9.99 -15.27 -9.21
C VAL A 48 -11.49 -15.16 -9.56
N LEU A 49 -12.01 -13.94 -9.68
CA LEU A 49 -13.43 -13.68 -9.99
C LEU A 49 -13.81 -14.00 -11.43
N LYS A 50 -12.84 -14.13 -12.34
CA LYS A 50 -13.11 -14.50 -13.74
C LYS A 50 -13.21 -16.01 -13.96
N SER A 51 -12.77 -16.84 -13.00
CA SER A 51 -12.64 -18.29 -13.19
C SER A 51 -13.68 -19.14 -12.48
N GLU A 52 -14.49 -18.61 -11.55
CA GLU A 52 -15.46 -19.43 -10.81
C GLU A 52 -16.84 -18.77 -10.67
N PRO A 53 -17.94 -19.41 -11.13
CA PRO A 53 -19.29 -18.88 -10.99
C PRO A 53 -19.95 -19.12 -9.60
N ASP A 54 -19.27 -19.72 -8.63
CA ASP A 54 -19.89 -20.21 -7.38
C ASP A 54 -19.16 -19.85 -6.07
N VAL A 55 -18.40 -18.75 -6.03
CA VAL A 55 -17.82 -18.27 -4.76
C VAL A 55 -18.90 -17.58 -3.92
N SER A 56 -19.27 -18.19 -2.79
CA SER A 56 -20.20 -17.59 -1.83
C SER A 56 -19.57 -16.36 -1.15
N VAL A 57 -19.96 -15.17 -1.63
CA VAL A 57 -19.56 -13.87 -1.07
C VAL A 57 -20.18 -13.70 0.32
N LYS A 58 -19.35 -13.64 1.36
CA LYS A 58 -19.80 -13.44 2.74
C LYS A 58 -19.87 -11.98 3.14
N SER A 59 -18.99 -11.15 2.60
CA SER A 59 -19.05 -9.70 2.75
C SER A 59 -18.46 -9.00 1.53
N GLU A 60 -19.16 -8.00 1.03
CA GLU A 60 -18.73 -7.15 -0.08
C GLU A 60 -18.46 -5.76 0.48
N ILE A 61 -17.19 -5.35 0.49
CA ILE A 61 -16.86 -3.95 0.79
C ILE A 61 -16.85 -3.20 -0.54
N THR A 62 -17.96 -2.51 -0.81
CA THR A 62 -18.04 -1.54 -1.90
C THR A 62 -17.53 -0.20 -1.39
N ILE A 63 -16.48 0.33 -2.02
CA ILE A 63 -16.02 1.70 -1.77
C ILE A 63 -16.39 2.54 -3.00
N GLU A 64 -17.42 3.36 -2.85
CA GLU A 64 -17.84 4.34 -3.86
C GLU A 64 -16.96 5.59 -3.77
N ILE A 65 -16.11 5.80 -4.78
CA ILE A 65 -15.18 6.94 -4.79
C ILE A 65 -15.89 8.30 -5.01
N ASP A 66 -17.05 8.31 -5.65
CA ASP A 66 -17.77 9.55 -5.93
C ASP A 66 -18.57 10.08 -4.72
N LYS A 67 -18.76 9.26 -3.68
CA LYS A 67 -19.33 9.67 -2.37
C LYS A 67 -18.29 10.06 -1.33
N VAL A 68 -17.03 10.28 -1.73
CA VAL A 68 -15.96 10.91 -0.92
C VAL A 68 -16.23 12.41 -0.71
N ALA A 69 -17.50 12.77 -0.54
CA ALA A 69 -17.93 14.08 -0.13
C ALA A 69 -17.51 14.32 1.32
N LEU A 70 -17.08 15.56 1.58
CA LEU A 70 -16.64 16.20 2.82
C LEU A 70 -17.63 16.14 4.00
N ALA A 71 -18.34 15.03 4.20
CA ALA A 71 -19.11 14.81 5.42
C ALA A 71 -18.13 14.33 6.50
N TYR A 72 -17.95 15.14 7.54
CA TYR A 72 -17.70 14.60 8.87
C TYR A 72 -18.78 13.54 9.10
N ARG A 73 -18.42 12.27 8.99
CA ARG A 73 -19.32 11.16 9.25
C ARG A 73 -19.29 10.89 10.75
N ASP A 74 -20.48 10.82 11.35
CA ASP A 74 -20.70 10.57 12.76
C ASP A 74 -19.81 9.41 13.25
N GLU A 75 -19.30 9.51 14.48
CA GLU A 75 -18.50 8.45 15.09
C GLU A 75 -19.29 7.15 15.07
N GLU A 76 -18.93 6.22 14.17
CA GLU A 76 -19.51 4.88 14.22
C GLU A 76 -19.24 4.30 15.60
N PRO A 77 -20.24 3.65 16.23
CA PRO A 77 -20.09 3.15 17.58
C PRO A 77 -18.91 2.18 17.64
N ILE A 78 -17.96 2.48 18.52
CA ILE A 78 -16.84 1.59 18.81
C ILE A 78 -17.42 0.28 19.33
N LEU A 79 -17.35 -0.77 18.52
CA LEU A 79 -17.68 -2.13 18.94
C LEU A 79 -16.69 -2.54 20.04
N ILE A 80 -17.19 -2.62 21.29
CA ILE A 80 -16.42 -3.16 22.40
C ILE A 80 -16.40 -4.68 22.26
N ARG A 81 -15.32 -5.20 21.67
CA ARG A 81 -15.05 -6.64 21.60
C ARG A 81 -14.24 -7.08 22.83
N ALA A 82 -14.58 -8.25 23.37
CA ALA A 82 -13.75 -8.92 24.34
C ALA A 82 -12.79 -9.86 23.61
N TYR A 83 -11.52 -9.84 24.01
CA TYR A 83 -10.48 -10.70 23.45
C TYR A 83 -10.03 -11.72 24.50
N PRO A 84 -9.61 -12.93 24.08
CA PRO A 84 -9.01 -13.89 25.00
C PRO A 84 -7.80 -13.30 25.73
N GLU A 85 -7.54 -13.77 26.94
CA GLU A 85 -6.33 -13.41 27.68
C GLU A 85 -5.08 -13.68 26.83
N LEU A 86 -4.18 -12.71 26.74
CA LEU A 86 -2.93 -12.85 25.99
C LEU A 86 -2.01 -13.90 26.61
N LYS A 87 -1.90 -15.05 25.95
CA LYS A 87 -1.04 -16.17 26.35
C LYS A 87 0.02 -16.42 25.28
N ILE A 88 1.10 -15.65 25.35
CA ILE A 88 2.26 -15.79 24.46
C ILE A 88 3.55 -15.81 25.27
N GLU A 89 4.56 -16.50 24.75
CA GLU A 89 5.90 -16.46 25.35
C GLU A 89 6.57 -15.10 25.09
N THR A 90 7.22 -14.55 26.12
CA THR A 90 7.90 -13.26 26.08
C THR A 90 9.21 -13.32 26.84
N ASP A 91 10.16 -12.46 26.49
CA ASP A 91 11.45 -12.36 27.16
C ASP A 91 11.32 -11.50 28.43
N THR A 92 11.29 -12.15 29.59
CA THR A 92 11.17 -11.50 30.90
C THR A 92 12.45 -10.79 31.35
N THR A 93 13.57 -10.98 30.67
CA THR A 93 14.82 -10.27 30.96
C THR A 93 14.84 -8.85 30.40
N ILE A 94 13.92 -8.55 29.48
CA ILE A 94 13.73 -7.23 28.87
C ILE A 94 12.44 -6.62 29.40
N SER A 95 12.52 -5.42 29.99
CA SER A 95 11.35 -4.72 30.54
C SER A 95 11.15 -3.36 29.89
N GLY A 96 9.97 -3.16 29.30
CA GLY A 96 9.50 -1.92 28.70
C GLY A 96 8.21 -1.42 29.33
N LYS A 97 7.62 -0.37 28.74
CA LYS A 97 6.37 0.22 29.24
C LYS A 97 5.20 -0.74 28.99
N LYS A 98 4.44 -1.09 30.02
CA LYS A 98 3.19 -1.87 29.86
C LYS A 98 2.07 -0.99 29.29
N THR A 99 1.90 -1.00 27.96
CA THR A 99 0.87 -0.21 27.26
C THR A 99 -0.43 -0.98 27.04
N GLY A 100 -0.42 -2.31 27.20
CA GLY A 100 -1.53 -3.17 26.77
C GLY A 100 -1.50 -3.55 25.29
N PHE A 101 -0.51 -3.07 24.52
CA PHE A 101 -0.36 -3.35 23.10
C PHE A 101 1.12 -3.58 22.73
N PHE A 102 1.37 -4.30 21.64
CA PHE A 102 2.70 -4.36 21.06
C PHE A 102 3.18 -2.96 20.67
N HIS A 103 4.43 -2.64 20.99
CA HIS A 103 5.04 -1.37 20.58
C HIS A 103 6.56 -1.49 20.52
N THR A 104 7.20 -0.55 19.83
CA THR A 104 8.66 -0.47 19.81
C THR A 104 9.16 0.42 20.94
N GLN A 105 10.24 0.01 21.59
CA GLN A 105 10.93 0.80 22.60
C GLN A 105 12.44 0.62 22.45
N LYS A 106 13.18 1.73 22.50
CA LYS A 106 14.64 1.67 22.63
C LYS A 106 15.01 1.45 24.09
N ILE A 107 15.75 0.38 24.39
CA ILE A 107 16.23 0.03 25.73
C ILE A 107 17.75 -0.12 25.64
N GLY A 108 18.47 0.77 26.34
CA GLY A 108 19.90 0.97 26.10
C GLY A 108 20.15 1.37 24.65
N ASP A 109 21.04 0.65 23.97
CA ASP A 109 21.39 0.91 22.57
C ASP A 109 20.60 0.10 21.54
N LYS A 110 19.69 -0.78 21.98
CA LYS A 110 18.93 -1.68 21.10
C LYS A 110 17.47 -1.28 21.01
N TRP A 111 16.88 -1.47 19.83
CA TRP A 111 15.43 -1.43 19.64
C TRP A 111 14.83 -2.79 19.94
N TRP A 112 13.74 -2.78 20.69
CA TRP A 112 12.96 -3.96 21.04
C TRP A 112 11.51 -3.76 20.62
N VAL A 113 10.84 -4.85 20.27
CA VAL A 113 9.39 -4.92 20.40
C VAL A 113 9.09 -5.31 21.85
N ILE A 114 8.13 -4.63 22.45
CA ILE A 114 7.64 -4.87 23.80
C ILE A 114 6.20 -5.37 23.67
N ALA A 115 5.93 -6.53 24.27
CA ALA A 115 4.61 -7.13 24.30
C ALA A 115 3.65 -6.35 25.22
N PRO A 116 2.32 -6.56 25.09
CA PRO A 116 1.30 -5.91 25.93
C PRO A 116 1.52 -5.99 27.44
N ASN A 117 2.17 -7.08 27.90
CA ASN A 117 2.49 -7.31 29.31
C ASN A 117 3.70 -6.49 29.82
N GLY A 118 4.47 -5.86 28.93
CA GLY A 118 5.67 -5.06 29.24
C GLY A 118 6.99 -5.80 29.06
N ASN A 119 6.98 -7.07 28.64
CA ASN A 119 8.19 -7.86 28.41
C ASN A 119 8.71 -7.70 26.98
N GLY A 120 9.98 -8.04 26.75
CA GLY A 120 10.56 -8.09 25.41
C GLY A 120 9.90 -9.14 24.53
N PHE A 121 9.87 -8.88 23.22
CA PHE A 121 9.33 -9.78 22.22
C PHE A 121 10.22 -9.76 20.98
N ILE A 122 10.59 -10.95 20.51
CA ILE A 122 11.23 -11.15 19.20
C ILE A 122 10.21 -11.87 18.33
N ALA A 123 9.76 -11.21 17.28
CA ALA A 123 8.77 -11.76 16.36
C ALA A 123 9.41 -12.82 15.47
N VAL A 124 8.94 -14.06 15.58
CA VAL A 124 9.32 -15.18 14.73
C VAL A 124 8.04 -15.76 14.16
N GLY A 125 7.83 -15.54 12.85
CA GLY A 125 6.59 -15.91 12.16
C GLY A 125 6.85 -16.48 10.77
N THR A 126 5.83 -17.13 10.24
CA THR A 126 5.74 -17.51 8.82
C THR A 126 4.44 -16.95 8.23
N GLN A 127 4.31 -16.97 6.91
CA GLN A 127 3.22 -16.32 6.17
C GLN A 127 2.35 -17.38 5.47
N ARG A 128 1.11 -17.01 5.12
CA ARG A 128 0.18 -17.84 4.34
C ARG A 128 -0.07 -19.23 4.92
N MET A 129 -0.19 -19.33 6.24
CA MET A 129 -0.69 -20.55 6.89
C MET A 129 -2.20 -20.60 6.72
N THR A 130 -2.66 -21.28 5.67
CA THR A 130 -4.07 -21.41 5.34
C THR A 130 -4.44 -22.87 5.17
N TYR A 131 -5.67 -23.21 5.55
CA TYR A 131 -6.23 -24.55 5.35
C TYR A 131 -6.32 -24.93 3.87
N LYS A 132 -6.70 -23.97 3.03
CA LYS A 132 -6.86 -24.14 1.58
C LYS A 132 -5.55 -24.27 0.83
N GLY A 133 -4.45 -23.69 1.33
CA GLY A 133 -3.19 -23.62 0.60
C GLY A 133 -3.32 -22.87 -0.73
N ILE A 134 -2.46 -23.21 -1.71
CA ILE A 134 -2.43 -22.57 -3.02
C ILE A 134 -3.31 -23.35 -4.00
N TYR A 135 -4.16 -22.64 -4.74
CA TYR A 135 -4.99 -23.21 -5.81
C TYR A 135 -4.13 -23.57 -7.03
N SER A 136 -4.39 -24.74 -7.63
CA SER A 136 -3.74 -25.16 -8.87
C SER A 136 -4.69 -25.01 -10.04
N GLU A 137 -4.43 -24.04 -10.93
CA GLU A 137 -5.23 -23.82 -12.15
C GLU A 137 -5.25 -25.05 -13.05
N ALA A 138 -4.11 -25.75 -13.17
CA ALA A 138 -4.00 -26.95 -14.00
C ALA A 138 -4.88 -28.11 -13.51
N LEU A 139 -5.17 -28.15 -12.20
CA LEU A 139 -5.96 -29.22 -11.58
C LEU A 139 -7.41 -28.80 -11.29
N GLY A 140 -7.70 -27.49 -11.22
CA GLY A 140 -9.00 -26.95 -10.85
C GLY A 140 -9.32 -27.03 -9.35
N TYR A 141 -8.32 -27.33 -8.50
CA TYR A 141 -8.45 -27.42 -7.03
C TYR A 141 -7.08 -27.24 -6.35
N SER A 142 -7.03 -27.15 -5.01
CA SER A 142 -5.78 -27.24 -4.25
C SER A 142 -5.48 -28.67 -3.80
N PRO A 143 -4.39 -29.32 -4.27
CA PRO A 143 -3.97 -30.61 -3.74
C PRO A 143 -3.63 -30.56 -2.25
N TYR A 144 -3.14 -29.43 -1.75
CA TYR A 144 -2.85 -29.24 -0.34
C TYR A 144 -4.14 -29.31 0.49
N GLU A 145 -5.18 -28.59 0.09
CA GLU A 145 -6.48 -28.63 0.76
C GLU A 145 -7.04 -30.06 0.83
N GLN A 146 -6.97 -30.82 -0.26
CA GLN A 146 -7.45 -32.22 -0.27
C GLN A 146 -6.68 -33.08 0.74
N ASN A 147 -5.36 -32.92 0.82
CA ASN A 147 -4.53 -33.64 1.77
C ASN A 147 -4.85 -33.23 3.22
N VAL A 148 -4.92 -31.93 3.49
CA VAL A 148 -5.24 -31.40 4.81
C VAL A 148 -6.63 -31.85 5.25
N LYS A 149 -7.63 -31.77 4.37
CA LYS A 149 -8.99 -32.27 4.64
C LYS A 149 -8.99 -33.77 4.94
N SER A 150 -8.20 -34.55 4.22
CA SER A 150 -8.07 -35.99 4.48
C SER A 150 -7.38 -36.30 5.81
N ILE A 151 -6.46 -35.46 6.28
CA ILE A 151 -5.68 -35.69 7.51
C ILE A 151 -6.45 -35.20 8.74
N TYR A 152 -7.02 -34.00 8.71
CA TYR A 152 -7.61 -33.35 9.88
C TYR A 152 -9.14 -33.29 9.85
N GLY A 153 -9.77 -33.53 8.70
CA GLY A 153 -11.23 -33.51 8.54
C GLY A 153 -11.87 -32.12 8.52
N SER A 154 -11.33 -31.14 9.26
CA SER A 154 -11.83 -29.78 9.33
C SER A 154 -10.72 -28.73 9.48
N GLU A 155 -11.05 -27.48 9.18
CA GLU A 155 -10.14 -26.34 9.39
C GLU A 155 -9.83 -26.11 10.87
N GLU A 156 -10.80 -26.34 11.76
CA GLU A 156 -10.60 -26.17 13.20
C GLU A 156 -9.58 -27.16 13.76
N GLU A 157 -9.71 -28.45 13.39
CA GLU A 157 -8.75 -29.50 13.76
C GLU A 157 -7.36 -29.23 13.16
N TRP A 158 -7.32 -28.76 11.91
CA TRP A 158 -6.06 -28.34 11.29
C TRP A 158 -5.43 -27.15 12.03
N ALA A 159 -6.22 -26.17 12.45
CA ALA A 159 -5.75 -24.98 13.15
C ALA A 159 -5.17 -25.33 14.52
N GLU A 160 -5.81 -26.21 15.29
CA GLU A 160 -5.29 -26.70 16.56
C GLU A 160 -3.94 -27.41 16.36
N ASN A 161 -3.88 -28.40 15.48
CA ASN A 161 -2.66 -29.16 15.19
C ASN A 161 -1.54 -28.28 14.62
N THR A 162 -1.88 -27.31 13.78
CA THR A 162 -0.90 -26.39 13.16
C THR A 162 -0.36 -25.41 14.19
N ALA A 163 -1.21 -24.85 15.05
CA ALA A 163 -0.78 -23.99 16.14
C ALA A 163 0.12 -24.75 17.12
N GLU A 164 -0.23 -25.97 17.52
CA GLU A 164 0.63 -26.82 18.37
C GLU A 164 2.03 -26.99 17.77
N ARG A 165 2.12 -27.30 16.47
CA ARG A 165 3.41 -27.43 15.78
C ARG A 165 4.20 -26.13 15.77
N LEU A 166 3.56 -25.03 15.38
CA LEU A 166 4.21 -23.72 15.31
C LEU A 166 4.77 -23.31 16.67
N ASN A 167 3.98 -23.45 17.74
CA ASN A 167 4.44 -23.20 19.11
C ASN A 167 5.61 -24.13 19.48
N SER A 168 5.52 -25.43 19.18
CA SER A 168 6.59 -26.40 19.48
C SER A 168 7.91 -26.12 18.74
N TRP A 169 7.84 -25.45 17.58
CA TRP A 169 8.99 -25.04 16.79
C TRP A 169 9.54 -23.65 17.20
N GLY A 170 8.88 -22.97 18.13
CA GLY A 170 9.27 -21.65 18.63
C GLY A 170 8.78 -20.47 17.78
N PHE A 171 7.81 -20.68 16.90
CA PHE A 171 7.10 -19.56 16.27
C PHE A 171 6.15 -18.90 17.28
N ASN A 172 6.02 -17.58 17.22
CA ASN A 172 5.16 -16.79 18.10
C ASN A 172 4.32 -15.74 17.36
N LEU A 173 4.38 -15.72 16.01
CA LEU A 173 3.68 -14.75 15.18
C LEU A 173 3.05 -15.42 13.94
N LEU A 174 1.77 -15.15 13.73
CA LEU A 174 1.08 -15.33 12.46
C LEU A 174 1.42 -14.15 11.53
N GLY A 175 2.19 -14.43 10.47
CA GLY A 175 2.53 -13.46 9.46
C GLY A 175 1.35 -13.11 8.54
N ILE A 176 1.65 -12.41 7.46
CA ILE A 176 0.64 -11.96 6.50
C ILE A 176 -0.16 -13.13 5.93
N ASP A 177 -1.47 -12.91 5.76
CA ASP A 177 -2.44 -13.82 5.15
C ASP A 177 -2.52 -15.23 5.81
N SER A 178 -2.25 -15.30 7.11
CA SER A 178 -2.53 -16.50 7.91
C SER A 178 -4.01 -16.57 8.31
N ALA A 179 -4.56 -17.78 8.34
CA ALA A 179 -5.98 -18.02 8.60
C ALA A 179 -6.42 -17.50 9.98
N PRO A 180 -7.58 -16.80 10.09
CA PRO A 180 -8.13 -16.35 11.36
C PRO A 180 -8.37 -17.49 12.37
N SER A 181 -8.60 -18.72 11.89
CA SER A 181 -8.77 -19.94 12.71
C SER A 181 -7.56 -20.25 13.60
N LEU A 182 -6.36 -19.77 13.24
CA LEU A 182 -5.13 -19.92 14.04
C LEU A 182 -4.98 -18.88 15.17
N ARG A 183 -5.79 -17.82 15.19
CA ARG A 183 -5.66 -16.74 16.20
C ARG A 183 -5.91 -17.28 17.61
N TYR A 184 -5.27 -16.64 18.58
CA TYR A 184 -5.43 -16.91 20.02
C TYR A 184 -4.95 -18.31 20.49
N ARG A 185 -4.10 -18.97 19.70
CA ARG A 185 -3.49 -20.27 20.02
C ARG A 185 -1.97 -20.15 20.26
N GLY A 186 -1.56 -19.20 21.09
CA GLY A 186 -0.13 -18.98 21.41
C GLY A 186 0.66 -18.12 20.42
N LEU A 187 0.00 -17.65 19.36
CA LEU A 187 0.61 -16.85 18.30
C LEU A 187 -0.03 -15.47 18.25
N ALA A 188 0.78 -14.41 18.37
CA ALA A 188 0.33 -13.06 18.02
C ALA A 188 -0.04 -13.02 16.53
N HIS A 189 -0.83 -12.05 16.09
CA HIS A 189 -1.27 -11.99 14.69
C HIS A 189 -1.04 -10.64 14.04
N THR A 190 -0.99 -10.65 12.72
CA THR A 190 -0.92 -9.45 11.89
C THR A 190 -2.16 -9.33 11.02
N VAL A 191 -2.43 -8.12 10.55
CA VAL A 191 -3.49 -7.82 9.61
C VAL A 191 -2.88 -7.09 8.43
N SER A 192 -3.24 -7.47 7.21
CA SER A 192 -2.75 -6.85 5.98
C SER A 192 -3.87 -6.22 5.19
N PHE A 193 -3.56 -5.12 4.53
CA PHE A 193 -4.45 -4.50 3.57
C PHE A 193 -3.67 -3.59 2.64
N GLY A 194 -4.04 -3.61 1.36
CA GLY A 194 -3.44 -2.73 0.37
C GLY A 194 -4.21 -1.42 0.29
N PHE A 195 -3.59 -0.30 0.62
CA PHE A 195 -4.16 1.03 0.36
C PHE A 195 -3.88 1.45 -1.06
N GLY A 196 -2.62 1.40 -1.45
CA GLY A 196 -2.15 1.80 -2.76
C GLY A 196 -2.63 0.86 -3.85
N SER A 197 -2.56 -0.46 -3.62
CA SER A 197 -2.95 -1.44 -4.63
C SER A 197 -4.44 -1.45 -4.90
N SER A 198 -5.27 -1.25 -3.88
CA SER A 198 -6.72 -1.15 -4.04
C SER A 198 -7.15 0.20 -4.64
N PHE A 199 -6.49 1.30 -4.27
CA PHE A 199 -6.75 2.62 -4.85
C PHE A 199 -6.38 2.68 -6.35
N SER A 200 -5.34 1.96 -6.75
CA SER A 200 -4.90 1.93 -8.15
C SER A 200 -5.92 1.29 -9.11
N LYS A 201 -6.88 0.50 -8.59
CA LYS A 201 -7.91 -0.21 -9.38
C LYS A 201 -8.94 0.71 -10.04
N TYR A 202 -9.00 1.97 -9.63
CA TYR A 202 -10.06 2.89 -10.05
C TYR A 202 -9.79 3.62 -11.36
N GLY A 203 -8.66 3.32 -12.02
CA GLY A 203 -8.34 3.81 -13.36
C GLY A 203 -7.15 4.76 -13.39
N GLU A 204 -6.88 5.31 -14.57
CA GLU A 204 -5.63 6.00 -14.90
C GLU A 204 -5.31 7.22 -14.02
N ASP A 205 -6.33 7.87 -13.46
CA ASP A 205 -6.19 9.00 -12.54
C ASP A 205 -5.76 8.60 -11.12
N TYR A 206 -5.90 7.32 -10.77
CA TYR A 206 -5.64 6.80 -9.42
C TYR A 206 -4.34 6.01 -9.32
N VAL A 207 -3.65 5.82 -10.45
CA VAL A 207 -2.46 4.97 -10.55
C VAL A 207 -1.35 5.66 -11.37
N ILE A 208 -0.12 5.55 -10.89
CA ILE A 208 1.08 5.98 -11.61
C ILE A 208 1.60 4.84 -12.49
N TYR A 209 1.62 3.63 -11.94
CA TYR A 209 2.16 2.44 -12.59
C TYR A 209 1.33 1.19 -12.26
N GLY A 210 1.25 0.23 -13.18
CA GLY A 210 0.58 -1.06 -12.95
C GLY A 210 -0.94 -0.93 -12.91
N LEU A 211 -1.54 -0.48 -14.02
CA LEU A 211 -3.00 -0.39 -14.20
C LEU A 211 -3.73 -1.72 -14.01
N ASP A 212 -3.02 -2.83 -14.16
CA ASP A 212 -3.48 -4.19 -13.87
C ASP A 212 -3.72 -4.45 -12.36
N ALA A 213 -3.33 -3.51 -11.49
CA ALA A 213 -3.62 -3.51 -10.06
C ALA A 213 -3.21 -4.81 -9.33
N SER A 214 -2.10 -5.38 -9.78
CA SER A 214 -1.35 -6.39 -9.05
C SER A 214 -0.61 -5.75 -7.86
N ASN A 215 0.02 -6.56 -7.01
CA ASN A 215 0.88 -6.05 -5.93
C ASN A 215 2.04 -5.19 -6.48
N HIS A 216 2.30 -5.23 -7.78
CA HIS A 216 3.33 -4.47 -8.48
C HIS A 216 2.78 -3.21 -9.18
N CYS A 217 1.96 -2.44 -8.48
CA CYS A 217 1.46 -1.14 -8.92
C CYS A 217 1.99 0.01 -8.04
N PHE A 218 1.73 1.25 -8.44
CA PHE A 218 1.99 2.41 -7.60
C PHE A 218 0.84 3.41 -7.67
N PRO A 219 0.21 3.77 -6.53
CA PRO A 219 -0.96 4.66 -6.51
C PRO A 219 -0.59 6.11 -6.85
N ASN A 220 -1.54 6.84 -7.43
CA ASN A 220 -1.48 8.30 -7.48
C ASN A 220 -1.79 8.90 -6.10
N VAL A 221 -0.76 8.96 -5.25
CA VAL A 221 -0.86 9.54 -3.90
C VAL A 221 -1.14 11.05 -3.88
N PHE A 222 -1.05 11.73 -5.04
CA PHE A 222 -1.38 13.15 -5.19
C PHE A 222 -2.83 13.39 -5.59
N SER A 223 -3.61 12.33 -5.81
CA SER A 223 -5.05 12.45 -5.94
C SER A 223 -5.64 13.02 -4.64
N PRO A 224 -6.50 14.06 -4.70
CA PRO A 224 -7.18 14.57 -3.50
C PRO A 224 -8.08 13.52 -2.85
N LYS A 225 -8.39 12.41 -3.55
CA LYS A 225 -9.18 11.28 -3.05
C LYS A 225 -8.35 10.25 -2.27
N PHE A 226 -7.01 10.27 -2.37
CA PHE A 226 -6.15 9.23 -1.79
C PHE A 226 -6.18 9.20 -0.25
N GLU A 227 -6.06 10.36 0.40
CA GLU A 227 -6.10 10.45 1.86
C GLU A 227 -7.44 9.96 2.42
N TYR A 228 -8.55 10.44 1.84
CA TYR A 228 -9.89 10.01 2.25
C TYR A 228 -10.13 8.51 2.02
N TYR A 229 -9.62 7.98 0.90
CA TYR A 229 -9.71 6.55 0.61
C TYR A 229 -8.98 5.74 1.69
N CYS A 230 -7.78 6.19 2.09
CA CYS A 230 -7.04 5.55 3.17
C CYS A 230 -7.81 5.64 4.51
N ASP A 231 -8.37 6.80 4.84
CA ASP A 231 -9.13 6.97 6.08
C ASP A 231 -10.41 6.11 6.13
N ASP A 232 -11.10 5.94 5.00
CA ASP A 232 -12.29 5.09 4.90
C ASP A 232 -11.95 3.60 4.98
N LEU A 233 -10.91 3.17 4.26
CA LEU A 233 -10.45 1.78 4.28
C LEU A 233 -9.89 1.40 5.66
N ALA A 234 -9.06 2.27 6.27
CA ALA A 234 -8.53 2.04 7.61
C ALA A 234 -9.66 1.82 8.62
N ARG A 235 -10.67 2.69 8.62
CA ARG A 235 -11.82 2.56 9.51
C ARG A 235 -12.54 1.24 9.39
N LYS A 236 -12.67 0.70 8.17
CA LYS A 236 -13.32 -0.59 7.92
C LYS A 236 -12.46 -1.77 8.37
N VAL A 237 -11.16 -1.73 8.10
CA VAL A 237 -10.24 -2.83 8.41
C VAL A 237 -9.97 -2.96 9.91
N ILE A 238 -9.84 -1.84 10.63
CA ILE A 238 -9.45 -1.88 12.05
C ILE A 238 -10.58 -2.27 13.01
N GLN A 239 -11.86 -2.27 12.57
CA GLN A 239 -13.00 -2.41 13.50
C GLN A 239 -12.92 -3.68 14.36
N GLU A 240 -12.36 -4.75 13.80
CA GLU A 240 -12.28 -6.04 14.45
C GLU A 240 -11.15 -6.12 15.48
N ASP A 241 -10.03 -5.46 15.21
CA ASP A 241 -8.74 -5.71 15.88
C ASP A 241 -8.17 -4.48 16.61
N GLN A 242 -8.83 -3.30 16.53
CA GLN A 242 -8.31 -2.02 17.07
C GLN A 242 -7.94 -2.05 18.57
N ASN A 243 -8.55 -2.94 19.35
CA ASN A 243 -8.29 -3.10 20.79
C ASN A 243 -7.80 -4.51 21.13
N ASP A 244 -7.39 -5.31 20.13
CA ASP A 244 -6.93 -6.66 20.35
C ASP A 244 -5.48 -6.66 20.88
N PRO A 245 -5.22 -7.13 22.12
CA PRO A 245 -3.85 -7.21 22.62
C PRO A 245 -3.00 -8.24 21.86
N TRP A 246 -3.60 -9.18 21.12
CA TRP A 246 -2.87 -10.15 20.29
C TRP A 246 -2.41 -9.58 18.96
N LEU A 247 -2.92 -8.41 18.55
CA LEU A 247 -2.54 -7.77 17.31
C LEU A 247 -1.12 -7.19 17.43
N PHE A 248 -0.19 -7.82 16.72
CA PHE A 248 1.19 -7.36 16.61
C PHE A 248 1.29 -6.07 15.78
N GLY A 249 0.49 -5.97 14.71
CA GLY A 249 0.44 -4.77 13.88
C GLY A 249 -0.19 -4.99 12.50
N TYR A 250 -0.19 -3.91 11.73
CA TYR A 250 -0.76 -3.86 10.39
C TYR A 250 0.33 -3.78 9.31
N TYR A 251 0.25 -4.64 8.31
CA TYR A 251 1.00 -4.49 7.05
C TYR A 251 0.20 -3.65 6.06
N LEU A 252 0.85 -2.63 5.51
CA LEU A 252 0.25 -1.72 4.54
C LEU A 252 0.83 -2.00 3.15
N ASP A 253 -0.03 -2.41 2.23
CA ASP A 253 0.35 -2.86 0.89
C ASP A 253 1.40 -4.00 0.90
N ASN A 254 1.77 -4.45 -0.29
CA ASN A 254 2.83 -5.42 -0.49
C ASN A 254 3.55 -5.09 -1.79
N GLU A 255 4.87 -4.93 -1.75
CA GLU A 255 5.74 -4.79 -2.93
C GLU A 255 5.29 -3.75 -3.98
N LEU A 256 4.72 -2.62 -3.52
CA LEU A 256 4.40 -1.52 -4.43
C LEU A 256 5.62 -1.19 -5.31
N SER A 257 5.34 -0.82 -6.55
CA SER A 257 6.33 -0.50 -7.56
C SER A 257 6.94 0.88 -7.32
N TRP A 258 7.65 1.04 -6.20
CA TRP A 258 8.38 2.24 -5.82
C TRP A 258 9.37 2.70 -6.90
N TRP A 259 9.88 1.75 -7.68
CA TRP A 259 10.79 1.99 -8.80
C TRP A 259 10.08 2.11 -10.15
N GLY A 260 8.76 1.89 -10.23
CA GLY A 260 8.01 1.85 -11.49
C GLY A 260 8.17 0.53 -12.23
N GLN A 261 8.48 0.59 -13.54
CA GLN A 261 8.36 -0.54 -14.47
C GLN A 261 9.50 -1.56 -14.42
N SER A 262 10.68 -1.18 -13.92
CA SER A 262 11.87 -2.04 -13.89
C SER A 262 12.76 -1.79 -12.67
N PHE A 263 13.49 -2.83 -12.26
CA PHE A 263 14.58 -2.72 -11.28
C PHE A 263 15.87 -2.18 -11.89
N ASP A 264 16.00 -2.17 -13.22
CA ASP A 264 17.01 -1.34 -13.87
C ASP A 264 16.56 0.12 -13.70
N THR A 265 17.41 0.93 -13.08
CA THR A 265 17.10 2.29 -12.61
C THR A 265 16.94 3.30 -13.74
N THR A 266 16.75 2.86 -14.97
CA THR A 266 16.68 3.73 -16.16
C THR A 266 15.33 4.45 -16.22
N TYR A 267 14.28 3.88 -15.63
CA TYR A 267 12.90 4.37 -15.72
C TYR A 267 12.22 4.39 -14.35
N GLY A 268 11.95 5.57 -13.80
CA GLY A 268 11.32 5.74 -12.48
C GLY A 268 9.87 6.22 -12.54
N LEU A 269 9.23 6.32 -11.37
CA LEU A 269 7.88 6.89 -11.23
C LEU A 269 7.74 8.28 -11.86
N THR A 270 8.80 9.09 -11.86
CA THR A 270 8.76 10.43 -12.46
C THR A 270 8.64 10.41 -13.97
N ASP A 271 9.32 9.50 -14.66
CA ASP A 271 9.17 9.37 -16.12
C ASP A 271 7.73 9.02 -16.47
N LEU A 272 7.08 8.21 -15.64
CA LEU A 272 5.66 7.89 -15.77
C LEU A 272 4.77 9.11 -15.51
N VAL A 273 5.04 9.86 -14.43
CA VAL A 273 4.29 11.08 -14.08
C VAL A 273 4.45 12.17 -15.15
N ILE A 274 5.64 12.36 -15.74
CA ILE A 274 5.88 13.35 -16.80
C ILE A 274 5.02 13.04 -18.05
N LYS A 275 4.80 11.77 -18.35
CA LYS A 275 3.99 11.33 -19.51
C LYS A 275 2.48 11.49 -19.29
N LYS A 276 2.01 11.65 -18.05
CA LYS A 276 0.58 11.87 -17.76
C LYS A 276 0.07 13.17 -18.36
N ASP A 277 -1.25 13.29 -18.51
CA ASP A 277 -1.89 14.52 -18.96
C ASP A 277 -1.56 15.70 -18.03
N LYS A 278 -1.55 16.93 -18.57
CA LYS A 278 -1.26 18.16 -17.80
C LYS A 278 -2.22 18.39 -16.62
N THR A 279 -3.43 17.81 -16.69
CA THR A 279 -4.45 17.89 -15.64
C THR A 279 -4.30 16.82 -14.56
N HIS A 280 -3.48 15.79 -14.80
CA HIS A 280 -3.27 14.70 -13.84
C HIS A 280 -2.56 15.21 -12.58
N THR A 281 -3.12 14.92 -11.40
CA THR A 281 -2.71 15.55 -10.14
C THR A 281 -1.26 15.27 -9.75
N ALA A 282 -0.74 14.07 -10.03
CA ALA A 282 0.69 13.77 -9.84
C ALA A 282 1.61 14.67 -10.68
N LYS A 283 1.22 15.00 -11.92
CA LYS A 283 2.01 15.85 -12.81
C LYS A 283 1.98 17.30 -12.36
N ILE A 284 0.80 17.77 -11.91
CA ILE A 284 0.67 19.09 -11.27
C ILE A 284 1.57 19.17 -10.03
N ALA A 285 1.57 18.14 -9.17
CA ALA A 285 2.41 18.08 -7.97
C ALA A 285 3.91 18.09 -8.32
N LEU A 286 4.32 17.32 -9.34
CA LEU A 286 5.68 17.32 -9.84
C LEU A 286 6.11 18.71 -10.34
N ILE A 287 5.31 19.34 -11.20
CA ILE A 287 5.59 20.69 -11.73
C ILE A 287 5.70 21.69 -10.57
N LYS A 288 4.78 21.67 -9.62
CA LYS A 288 4.83 22.55 -8.44
C LYS A 288 6.10 22.34 -7.61
N GLY A 289 6.53 21.08 -7.43
CA GLY A 289 7.78 20.74 -6.78
C GLY A 289 8.99 21.31 -7.53
N LEU A 290 9.02 21.13 -8.85
CA LEU A 290 10.09 21.66 -9.72
C LEU A 290 10.13 23.19 -9.70
N THR A 291 9.00 23.89 -9.86
CA THR A 291 8.94 25.37 -9.80
C THR A 291 9.36 25.94 -8.45
N LYS A 292 9.14 25.19 -7.35
CA LYS A 292 9.63 25.60 -6.03
C LYS A 292 11.14 25.44 -5.90
N SER A 293 11.68 24.33 -6.40
CA SER A 293 13.10 23.98 -6.28
C SER A 293 13.97 24.75 -7.26
N TYR A 294 13.49 24.91 -8.48
CA TYR A 294 14.07 25.70 -9.53
C TYR A 294 13.17 26.92 -9.69
N LYS A 295 13.66 28.10 -9.31
CA LYS A 295 13.02 29.36 -9.74
C LYS A 295 13.09 29.34 -11.26
N LEU A 296 12.04 28.80 -11.89
CA LEU A 296 11.92 28.73 -13.33
C LEU A 296 11.77 30.17 -13.81
N ASP A 297 12.91 30.77 -14.15
CA ASP A 297 12.93 31.91 -15.05
C ASP A 297 12.57 31.35 -16.42
N THR A 298 11.28 31.36 -16.75
CA THR A 298 10.71 30.70 -17.93
C THR A 298 11.12 31.35 -19.25
N ASN A 299 12.03 32.31 -19.22
CA ASN A 299 12.60 32.91 -20.39
C ASN A 299 13.71 32.03 -20.94
N TYR A 300 13.33 30.91 -21.58
CA TYR A 300 14.10 30.02 -22.47
C TYR A 300 15.45 30.58 -23.01
N GLY A 301 16.44 30.78 -22.14
CA GLY A 301 17.72 31.42 -22.48
C GLY A 301 17.66 32.84 -23.07
N LEU A 302 16.53 33.58 -22.95
CA LEU A 302 16.41 34.93 -23.54
C LEU A 302 16.71 36.05 -22.55
N VAL A 303 16.51 35.82 -21.25
CA VAL A 303 16.82 36.79 -20.18
C VAL A 303 17.53 36.10 -19.02
N ASN A 304 18.26 36.86 -18.21
CA ASN A 304 18.97 36.40 -17.01
C ASN A 304 18.04 36.34 -15.78
N GLU A 305 18.55 35.87 -14.65
CA GLU A 305 17.84 35.74 -13.36
C GLU A 305 17.25 37.05 -12.78
N LYS A 306 17.48 38.19 -13.43
CA LYS A 306 16.91 39.52 -13.10
C LYS A 306 15.85 39.98 -14.10
N ASP A 307 15.41 39.13 -15.01
CA ASP A 307 14.52 39.45 -16.13
C ASP A 307 15.15 40.40 -17.18
N GLU A 308 16.49 40.48 -17.26
CA GLU A 308 17.20 41.32 -18.22
C GLU A 308 17.63 40.52 -19.47
N PRO A 309 17.37 40.99 -20.70
CA PRO A 309 17.69 40.23 -21.91
C PRO A 309 19.19 39.96 -22.09
N TYR A 310 19.54 38.75 -22.53
CA TYR A 310 20.91 38.46 -22.96
C TYR A 310 21.22 39.23 -24.24
N ALA A 311 22.07 40.27 -24.11
CA ALA A 311 22.35 41.22 -25.19
C ALA A 311 22.89 40.54 -26.46
N LEU A 312 23.72 39.51 -26.33
CA LEU A 312 24.29 38.80 -27.48
C LEU A 312 23.19 38.03 -28.25
N VAL A 313 22.34 37.28 -27.55
CA VAL A 313 21.28 36.47 -28.17
C VAL A 313 20.24 37.36 -28.84
N THR A 314 19.82 38.43 -28.15
CA THR A 314 18.82 39.36 -28.67
C THR A 314 19.34 40.23 -29.81
N SER A 315 20.61 40.66 -29.79
CA SER A 315 21.22 41.40 -30.91
C SER A 315 21.38 40.54 -32.15
N VAL A 316 21.84 39.29 -32.01
CA VAL A 316 21.93 38.33 -33.12
C VAL A 316 20.54 38.09 -33.70
N ALA A 317 19.56 37.69 -32.88
CA ALA A 317 18.18 37.43 -33.36
C ALA A 317 17.56 38.63 -34.09
N LYS A 318 17.77 39.86 -33.59
CA LYS A 318 17.31 41.10 -34.25
C LYS A 318 17.99 41.30 -35.60
N ALA A 319 19.30 41.07 -35.69
CA ALA A 319 20.07 41.20 -36.92
C ALA A 319 19.64 40.14 -37.96
N THR A 320 19.47 38.88 -37.56
CA THR A 320 19.03 37.82 -38.48
C THR A 320 17.60 38.01 -38.95
N ASN A 321 16.69 38.44 -38.08
CA ASN A 321 15.29 38.63 -38.45
C ASN A 321 15.11 39.73 -39.51
N GLY A 322 15.95 40.77 -39.50
CA GLY A 322 15.99 41.78 -40.57
C GLY A 322 16.37 41.20 -41.93
N ASN A 323 17.23 40.18 -41.94
CA ASN A 323 17.71 39.52 -43.16
C ASN A 323 16.75 38.44 -43.69
N VAL A 324 15.77 37.99 -42.89
CA VAL A 324 14.76 37.00 -43.34
C VAL A 324 13.89 37.57 -44.47
N TYR A 325 13.62 38.87 -44.44
CA TYR A 325 12.80 39.55 -45.46
C TYR A 325 13.59 39.96 -46.70
N SER A 326 14.93 40.06 -46.62
CA SER A 326 15.79 40.32 -47.79
C SER A 326 16.06 39.07 -48.64
N LEU A 327 15.58 37.89 -48.23
CA LEU A 327 15.67 36.64 -49.00
C LEU A 327 14.47 36.44 -49.96
N ARG A 328 13.56 37.42 -50.05
CA ARG A 328 12.36 37.36 -50.91
C ARG A 328 12.49 38.06 -52.27
N ASP A 329 13.60 38.74 -52.52
CA ASP A 329 13.95 39.38 -53.80
C ASP A 329 15.08 38.62 -54.50
#